data_AF-A0A2V6I0V3-F1
#
_entry.id   AF-A0A2V6I0V3-F1
#
_cell.length_a   1.000
_cell.length_b   1.000
_cell.length_c   1.000
_cell.angle_alpha   90.00
_cell.angle_beta   90.00
_cell.angle_gamma   90.00
#
_symmetry.space_group_name_H-M   'P 1'
#
loop_
_entity.id
_entity.type
_entity.pdbx_description
1 polymer ?
#
loop_
_entity_poly.entity_id
_entity_poly.type
_entity_poly.pdbx_seq_one_letter_code
_entity_poly.pdbx_strand_id
1 'polypeptide(L)'
;RRLQNQKQNAEAMEIFKDVDKRFPQGVYGDLARARIKSAAGDFAGAASDAKKAQATAPTDAQKQSIQALITRLEAKQDVNK
;
A
#
# COMPACT_ATOMS: atom_id res chain seq x y z
N ARG A 1 23.87 0.37 -3.82
CA ARG A 1 22.64 0.68 -3.05
C ARG A 1 21.35 0.47 -3.84
N ARG A 2 21.24 0.85 -5.13
CA ARG A 2 20.03 0.61 -5.96
C ARG A 2 19.58 -0.87 -6.03
N LEU A 3 20.50 -1.80 -6.30
CA LEU A 3 20.19 -3.24 -6.34
C LEU A 3 19.71 -3.79 -4.98
N GLN A 4 20.27 -3.27 -3.87
CA GLN A 4 19.87 -3.66 -2.53
C GLN A 4 18.43 -3.20 -2.22
N ASN A 5 18.09 -1.96 -2.58
CA ASN A 5 16.72 -1.45 -2.44
C ASN A 5 15.72 -2.23 -3.32
N GLN A 6 16.12 -2.60 -4.54
CA GLN A 6 15.27 -3.44 -5.41
C GLN A 6 15.01 -4.83 -4.82
N LYS A 7 16.04 -5.46 -4.24
CA LYS A 7 15.90 -6.76 -3.56
C LYS A 7 14.95 -6.65 -2.37
N GLN A 8 15.09 -5.60 -1.56
CA GLN A 8 14.20 -5.34 -0.43
C GLN A 8 12.75 -5.07 -0.90
N ASN A 9 12.57 -4.37 -2.02
CA ASN A 9 11.25 -4.13 -2.59
C ASN A 9 10.60 -5.43 -3.08
N ALA A 10 11.38 -6.34 -3.69
CA ALA A 10 10.89 -7.65 -4.09
C ALA A 10 10.50 -8.51 -2.87
N GLU A 11 11.34 -8.55 -1.84
CA GLU A 11 11.05 -9.27 -0.58
C GLU A 11 9.82 -8.68 0.13
N ALA A 12 9.70 -7.36 0.20
CA ALA A 12 8.53 -6.68 0.75
C ALA A 12 7.25 -7.01 -0.03
N MET A 13 7.34 -7.15 -1.36
CA MET A 13 6.19 -7.49 -2.19
C MET A 13 5.66 -8.89 -1.89
N GLU A 14 6.54 -9.86 -1.64
CA GLU A 14 6.11 -11.20 -1.21
C GLU A 14 5.41 -11.16 0.16
N ILE A 15 5.93 -10.36 1.10
CA ILE A 15 5.25 -10.15 2.39
C ILE A 15 3.87 -9.54 2.20
N PHE A 16 3.73 -8.53 1.34
CA PHE A 16 2.42 -7.91 1.09
C PHE A 16 1.43 -8.90 0.48
N LYS A 17 1.86 -9.77 -0.44
CA LYS A 17 1.01 -10.83 -1.00
C LYS A 17 0.53 -11.78 0.09
N ASP A 18 1.42 -12.17 1.01
CA ASP A 18 1.03 -13.05 2.12
C ASP A 18 0.11 -12.37 3.12
N VAL A 19 0.31 -11.06 3.39
CA VAL A 19 -0.60 -10.27 4.22
C VAL A 19 -1.98 -10.17 3.59
N ASP A 20 -2.08 -9.87 2.29
CA ASP A 20 -3.37 -9.80 1.59
C ASP A 20 -4.11 -11.15 1.60
N LYS A 21 -3.38 -12.26 1.42
CA LYS A 21 -3.97 -13.61 1.49
C LYS A 21 -4.46 -13.96 2.90
N ARG A 22 -3.69 -13.65 3.94
CA ARG A 22 -3.98 -14.06 5.32
C ARG A 22 -4.95 -13.13 6.02
N PHE A 23 -4.91 -11.85 5.67
CA PHE A 23 -5.71 -10.79 6.25
C PHE A 23 -6.37 -9.98 5.13
N PRO A 24 -7.32 -10.58 4.38
CA PRO A 24 -7.93 -9.91 3.23
C PRO A 24 -8.81 -8.72 3.62
N GLN A 25 -9.02 -8.47 4.91
CA GLN A 25 -9.85 -7.38 5.42
C GLN A 25 -9.10 -6.61 6.52
N GLY A 26 -9.47 -5.34 6.66
CA GLY A 26 -8.89 -4.44 7.63
C GLY A 26 -7.65 -3.71 7.10
N VAL A 27 -7.21 -2.74 7.90
CA VAL A 27 -6.22 -1.72 7.51
C VAL A 27 -4.96 -2.32 6.86
N TYR A 28 -4.42 -3.41 7.41
CA TYR A 28 -3.18 -4.00 6.92
C TYR A 28 -3.36 -4.74 5.58
N GLY A 29 -4.46 -5.46 5.40
CA GLY A 29 -4.79 -6.13 4.14
C GLY A 29 -5.05 -5.14 3.02
N ASP A 30 -5.87 -4.13 3.30
CA ASP A 30 -6.16 -3.05 2.37
C ASP A 30 -4.90 -2.28 1.97
N LEU A 31 -4.00 -1.98 2.92
CA LEU A 31 -2.72 -1.33 2.62
C LEU A 31 -1.73 -2.23 1.87
N ALA A 32 -1.75 -3.55 2.11
CA ALA A 32 -0.93 -4.49 1.36
C ALA A 32 -1.38 -4.55 -0.11
N ARG A 33 -2.69 -4.66 -0.36
CA ARG A 33 -3.25 -4.56 -1.71
C ARG A 33 -2.93 -3.26 -2.40
N ALA A 34 -3.06 -2.14 -1.69
CA ALA A 34 -2.72 -0.83 -2.25
C ALA A 34 -1.26 -0.78 -2.73
N ARG A 35 -0.33 -1.35 -1.98
CA ARG A 35 1.09 -1.43 -2.36
C ARG A 35 1.33 -2.34 -3.56
N ILE A 36 0.70 -3.52 -3.59
CA ILE A 36 0.79 -4.46 -4.71
C ILE A 36 0.28 -3.81 -6.01
N LYS A 37 -0.91 -3.20 -5.96
CA LYS A 37 -1.52 -2.52 -7.10
C LYS A 37 -0.69 -1.32 -7.57
N SER A 38 -0.14 -0.55 -6.64
CA SER A 38 0.75 0.57 -6.94
C SER A 38 2.00 0.13 -7.71
N ALA A 39 2.63 -0.98 -7.29
CA ALA A 39 3.77 -1.55 -8.00
C ALA A 39 3.41 -2.10 -9.39
N ALA A 40 2.17 -2.58 -9.57
CA ALA A 40 1.63 -3.01 -10.86
C ALA A 40 1.19 -1.84 -11.76
N GLY A 41 1.25 -0.59 -11.29
CA GLY A 41 0.80 0.60 -12.02
C GLY A 41 -0.71 0.87 -11.94
N ASP A 42 -1.47 0.04 -11.21
CA ASP A 42 -2.88 0.28 -10.92
C ASP A 42 -3.04 1.28 -9.76
N PHE A 43 -2.70 2.55 -10.04
CA PHE A 43 -2.76 3.61 -9.04
C PHE A 43 -4.18 3.93 -8.57
N ALA A 44 -5.17 3.79 -9.46
CA ALA A 44 -6.57 4.03 -9.12
C ALA A 44 -7.12 2.95 -8.18
N GLY A 45 -6.87 1.68 -8.48
CA GLY A 45 -7.22 0.57 -7.58
C GLY A 45 -6.45 0.64 -6.27
N ALA A 46 -5.17 1.03 -6.32
CA ALA A 46 -4.37 1.25 -5.11
C ALA A 46 -4.95 2.35 -4.21
N ALA A 47 -5.33 3.50 -4.78
CA ALA A 47 -5.93 4.60 -4.04
C ALA A 47 -7.29 4.20 -3.43
N SER A 48 -8.07 3.39 -4.14
CA SER A 48 -9.34 2.85 -3.63
C SER A 48 -9.13 1.99 -2.38
N ASP A 49 -8.17 1.06 -2.42
CA ASP A 49 -7.89 0.20 -1.25
C ASP A 49 -7.28 1.01 -0.10
N ALA A 50 -6.41 1.99 -0.38
CA ALA A 50 -5.88 2.89 0.64
C ALA A 50 -7.00 3.71 1.33
N LYS A 51 -8.03 4.14 0.59
CA LYS A 51 -9.22 4.81 1.18
C LYS A 51 -10.01 3.88 2.11
N LYS A 52 -10.17 2.60 1.77
CA LYS A 52 -10.78 1.59 2.66
C LYS A 52 -9.96 1.40 3.94
N ALA A 53 -8.63 1.31 3.81
CA ALA A 53 -7.73 1.23 4.95
C ALA A 53 -7.84 2.47 5.85
N GLN A 54 -7.94 3.67 5.26
CA GLN A 54 -8.09 4.91 6.00
C GLN A 54 -9.41 4.93 6.80
N ALA A 55 -10.51 4.51 6.19
CA ALA A 55 -11.83 4.49 6.84
C ALA A 55 -11.87 3.55 8.06
N THR A 56 -11.06 2.49 8.05
CA THR A 56 -10.99 1.49 9.14
C THR A 56 -9.81 1.70 10.10
N ALA A 57 -9.01 2.76 9.89
CA ALA A 57 -7.84 3.02 10.70
C ALA A 57 -8.22 3.46 12.14
N PRO A 58 -7.68 2.80 13.19
CA PRO A 58 -8.03 3.04 14.58
C PRO A 58 -7.59 4.39 15.14
N THR A 59 -6.58 5.04 14.54
CA THR A 59 -6.03 6.30 15.03
C THR A 59 -5.98 7.36 13.94
N ASP A 60 -6.14 8.63 14.32
CA ASP A 60 -6.08 9.74 13.35
C ASP A 60 -4.67 9.92 12.77
N ALA A 61 -3.62 9.63 13.55
CA ALA A 61 -2.25 9.59 13.05
C ALA A 61 -2.08 8.58 11.91
N GLN A 62 -2.71 7.40 12.05
CA GLN A 62 -2.71 6.39 10.98
C GLN A 62 -3.53 6.85 9.78
N LYS A 63 -4.71 7.47 9.99
CA LYS A 63 -5.51 8.05 8.89
C LYS A 63 -4.74 9.11 8.10
N GLN A 64 -3.99 9.99 8.78
CA GLN A 64 -3.16 11.01 8.14
C GLN A 64 -2.00 10.39 7.35
N SER A 65 -1.35 9.36 7.91
CA SER A 65 -0.30 8.62 7.20
C SER A 65 -0.83 7.95 5.94
N ILE A 66 -2.03 7.37 6.01
CA ILE A 66 -2.69 6.78 4.84
C ILE A 66 -3.16 7.86 3.85
N GLN A 67 -3.57 9.03 4.32
CA GLN A 67 -3.90 10.16 3.44
C GLN A 67 -2.71 10.57 2.56
N ALA A 68 -1.50 10.63 3.14
CA ALA A 68 -0.30 10.92 2.36
C ALA A 68 -0.02 9.86 1.29
N LEU A 69 -0.29 8.58 1.57
CA LEU A 69 -0.22 7.51 0.56
C LEU A 69 -1.26 7.70 -0.54
N ILE A 70 -2.51 8.01 -0.18
CA ILE A 70 -3.59 8.27 -1.15
C ILE A 70 -3.20 9.42 -2.10
N THR A 71 -2.70 10.53 -1.57
CA THR A 71 -2.28 11.68 -2.39
C THR A 71 -1.17 11.31 -3.37
N ARG A 72 -0.17 10.52 -2.96
CA ARG A 72 0.88 10.01 -3.87
C ARG A 72 0.30 9.11 -4.97
N LEU A 73 -0.61 8.20 -4.60
CA LEU A 73 -1.26 7.30 -5.56
C LEU A 73 -2.11 8.06 -6.57
N GLU A 74 -2.87 9.07 -6.13
CA GLU A 74 -3.65 9.93 -7.03
C GLU A 74 -2.76 10.74 -7.99
N ALA A 75 -1.55 11.10 -7.55
CA ALA A 75 -0.50 11.67 -8.39
C ALA A 75 0.23 10.62 -9.27
N LYS A 76 -0.26 9.38 -9.33
CA LYS A 76 0.33 8.24 -10.07
C LYS A 76 1.77 7.93 -9.65
N GLN A 77 2.09 8.18 -8.39
CA GLN A 77 3.39 7.85 -7.82
C GLN A 77 3.33 6.48 -7.15
N ASP A 78 4.32 5.65 -7.46
CA ASP A 78 4.53 4.39 -6.77
C ASP A 78 4.92 4.66 -5.31
N VAL A 79 4.12 4.15 -4.38
CA VAL A 79 4.36 4.32 -2.93
C VAL A 79 5.41 3.37 -2.38
N ASN A 80 5.92 2.45 -3.20
CA ASN A 80 7.00 1.52 -2.86
C ASN A 80 8.39 2.06 -3.23
N LYS A 81 8.48 3.31 -3.71
CA LYS A 81 9.71 3.98 -4.13
C LYS A 81 10.03 5.21 -3.29
#